data_AF-A0A536ZVC9-F1
#
_entry.id   AF-A0A536ZVC9-F1
#
_cell.length_a   1.000
_cell.length_b   1.000
_cell.length_c   1.000
_cell.angle_alpha   90.00
_cell.angle_beta   90.00
_cell.angle_gamma   90.00
#
_symmetry.space_group_name_H-M   'P 1'
#
loop_
_entity.id
_entity.type
_entity.pdbx_description
1 polymer ?
#
loop_
_entity_poly.entity_id
_entity_poly.type
_entity_poly.pdbx_seq_one_letter_code
_entity_poly.pdbx_strand_id
1 'polypeptide(L)'
;VWVFFMRQMQGGGRGGAFSFGKSKARMLDESNNTVTFADVAGCDEAKEEVAELVEFLRDPSKFQKLGGRIPRGVLMVGNPGTGKTLLAKAIAGEA
;
A
#
# COMPACT_ATOMS: atom_id res chain seq x y z
N VAL A 1 -7.84 6.80 -49.54
CA VAL A 1 -6.63 6.57 -48.72
C VAL A 1 -6.78 7.10 -47.29
N TRP A 2 -7.22 8.34 -47.08
CA TRP A 2 -7.39 8.95 -45.74
C TRP A 2 -8.46 8.27 -44.84
N VAL A 3 -9.53 7.73 -45.43
CA VAL A 3 -10.60 7.02 -44.71
C VAL A 3 -10.14 5.69 -44.10
N PHE A 4 -9.10 5.06 -44.66
CA PHE A 4 -8.56 3.79 -44.15
C PHE A 4 -7.73 4.01 -42.87
N PHE A 5 -7.04 5.14 -42.75
CA PHE A 5 -6.23 5.50 -41.59
C PHE A 5 -7.08 5.86 -40.36
N MET A 6 -8.18 6.59 -40.54
CA MET A 6 -9.11 6.90 -39.43
C MET A 6 -9.86 5.67 -38.91
N ARG A 7 -10.08 4.66 -39.75
CA ARG A 7 -10.76 3.43 -39.36
C ARG A 7 -9.88 2.49 -38.53
N GLN A 8 -8.55 2.56 -38.69
CA GLN A 8 -7.60 1.82 -37.85
C GLN A 8 -7.47 2.42 -36.43
N MET A 9 -7.78 3.71 -36.26
CA MET A 9 -7.72 4.39 -34.97
C MET A 9 -9.02 4.27 -34.15
N GLN A 10 -10.16 4.04 -34.82
CA GLN A 10 -11.48 3.88 -34.17
C GLN A 10 -11.84 2.42 -33.86
N GLY A 11 -11.15 1.44 -34.48
CA GLY A 11 -11.40 0.00 -34.29
C GLY A 11 -10.63 -0.68 -33.15
N GLY A 12 -9.76 0.05 -32.44
CA GLY A 12 -8.90 -0.47 -31.37
C GLY A 12 -9.56 -0.47 -30.00
N GLY A 13 -10.74 -1.09 -29.88
CA GLY A 13 -11.28 -1.45 -28.57
C GLY A 13 -10.29 -2.35 -27.84
N ARG A 14 -9.96 -2.01 -26.59
CA ARG A 14 -9.11 -2.78 -25.66
C ARG A 14 -7.58 -2.74 -25.95
N GLY A 15 -6.94 -1.63 -25.57
CA GLY A 15 -5.52 -1.66 -25.15
C GLY A 15 -4.47 -1.19 -26.16
N GLY A 16 -4.72 -0.10 -26.89
CA GLY A 16 -3.66 0.62 -27.61
C GLY A 16 -2.62 1.25 -26.68
N ALA A 17 -1.45 1.59 -27.22
CA ALA A 17 -0.25 2.13 -26.56
C ALA A 17 -0.46 3.29 -25.54
N PHE A 18 -1.65 3.87 -25.46
CA PHE A 18 -2.09 4.82 -24.44
C PHE A 18 -2.44 4.21 -23.07
N SER A 19 -2.45 2.87 -22.92
CA SER A 19 -2.69 2.22 -21.62
C SER A 19 -1.41 1.90 -20.83
N PHE A 20 -0.21 2.15 -21.39
CA PHE A 20 1.07 1.77 -20.79
C PHE A 20 1.51 2.66 -19.61
N GLY A 21 0.80 3.76 -19.33
CA GLY A 21 1.11 4.67 -18.23
C GLY A 21 0.11 4.67 -17.06
N LYS A 22 -0.97 3.87 -17.13
CA LYS A 22 -1.95 3.83 -16.03
C LYS A 22 -1.46 2.92 -14.92
N SER A 23 -1.38 3.47 -13.71
CA SER A 23 -1.06 2.74 -12.48
C SER A 23 -1.89 1.46 -12.37
N LYS A 24 -1.23 0.30 -12.21
CA LYS A 24 -1.86 -0.99 -11.85
C LYS A 24 -1.97 -1.16 -10.33
N ALA A 25 -1.89 -0.08 -9.55
CA ALA A 25 -2.00 -0.17 -8.11
C ALA A 25 -3.38 -0.75 -7.73
N ARG A 26 -3.34 -1.82 -6.94
CA ARG A 26 -4.55 -2.39 -6.35
C ARG A 26 -4.81 -1.60 -5.08
N MET A 27 -5.70 -0.61 -5.17
CA MET A 27 -6.23 0.06 -3.98
C MET A 27 -7.03 -0.98 -3.19
N LEU A 28 -6.66 -1.16 -1.93
CA LEU A 28 -7.43 -1.96 -0.99
C LEU A 28 -8.32 -0.97 -0.24
N ASP A 29 -9.63 -1.09 -0.39
CA ASP A 29 -10.58 -0.37 0.46
C ASP A 29 -10.50 -0.92 1.89
N GLU A 30 -10.61 -0.06 2.90
CA GLU A 30 -10.56 -0.43 4.33
C GLU A 30 -11.52 -1.58 4.68
N SER A 31 -12.66 -1.67 3.99
CA SER A 31 -13.65 -2.74 4.16
C SER A 31 -13.15 -4.15 3.79
N ASN A 32 -12.04 -4.26 3.06
CA ASN A 32 -11.49 -5.54 2.60
C ASN A 32 -10.23 -6.00 3.35
N ASN A 33 -9.71 -5.23 4.30
CA ASN A 33 -8.53 -5.63 5.05
C ASN A 33 -8.92 -6.29 6.38
N THR A 34 -9.08 -7.61 6.36
CA THR A 34 -9.48 -8.40 7.53
C THR A 34 -8.29 -8.86 8.39
N VAL A 35 -7.06 -8.42 8.07
CA VAL A 35 -5.84 -8.88 8.74
C VAL A 35 -5.46 -7.85 9.80
N THR A 36 -5.32 -8.32 11.04
CA THR A 36 -4.97 -7.51 12.23
C THR A 36 -3.66 -7.99 12.85
N PHE A 37 -3.15 -7.32 13.89
CA PHE A 37 -1.95 -7.81 14.58
C PHE A 37 -2.14 -9.16 15.28
N ALA A 38 -3.38 -9.55 15.57
CA ALA A 38 -3.70 -10.86 16.11
C ALA A 38 -3.38 -12.00 15.12
N ASP A 39 -3.39 -11.72 13.81
CA ASP A 39 -3.15 -12.71 12.75
C ASP A 39 -1.65 -12.90 12.44
N VAL A 40 -0.79 -12.05 12.99
CA VAL A 40 0.66 -12.18 12.87
C VAL A 40 1.17 -12.94 14.08
N ALA A 41 1.78 -14.10 13.90
CA ALA A 41 2.42 -14.84 14.99
C ALA A 41 3.93 -14.52 15.06
N GLY A 42 4.44 -14.27 16.26
CA GLY A 42 5.84 -13.92 16.52
C GLY A 42 6.23 -12.52 16.00
N CYS A 43 7.54 -12.32 15.80
CA CYS A 43 8.13 -11.02 15.44
C CYS A 43 7.79 -9.91 16.44
N ASP A 44 7.84 -10.23 17.74
CA ASP A 44 7.38 -9.34 18.82
C ASP A 44 8.12 -7.99 18.82
N GLU A 45 9.44 -8.01 18.56
CA GLU A 45 10.26 -6.81 18.41
C GLU A 45 9.76 -5.92 17.26
N ALA A 46 9.48 -6.53 16.09
CA ALA A 46 8.97 -5.80 14.93
C ALA A 46 7.54 -5.29 15.14
N LYS A 47 6.71 -6.00 15.92
CA LYS A 47 5.37 -5.52 16.28
C LYS A 47 5.43 -4.33 17.23
N GLU A 48 6.34 -4.33 18.20
CA GLU A 48 6.52 -3.19 19.11
C GLU A 48 6.98 -1.94 18.36
N GLU A 49 8.00 -2.04 17.50
CA GLU A 49 8.46 -0.90 16.68
C GLU A 49 7.35 -0.36 15.78
N VAL A 50 6.56 -1.26 15.21
CA VAL A 50 5.47 -0.90 14.31
C VAL A 50 4.25 -0.37 15.05
N ALA A 51 4.02 -0.76 16.31
CA ALA A 51 2.91 -0.25 17.12
C ALA A 51 3.04 1.26 17.35
N GLU A 52 4.25 1.78 17.55
CA GLU A 52 4.49 3.22 17.60
C GLU A 52 4.08 3.91 16.29
N LEU A 53 4.39 3.28 15.14
CA LEU A 53 4.02 3.79 13.83
C LEU A 53 2.49 3.78 13.62
N VAL A 54 1.78 2.77 14.13
CA VAL A 54 0.30 2.74 14.09
C VAL A 54 -0.28 3.83 14.98
N GLU A 55 0.22 4.03 16.20
CA GLU A 55 -0.22 5.12 17.08
C GLU A 55 0.00 6.48 16.41
N PHE A 56 1.13 6.63 15.72
CA PHE A 56 1.44 7.80 14.91
C PHE A 56 0.41 8.02 13.78
N LEU A 57 0.01 6.96 13.06
CA LEU A 57 -1.00 7.05 12.00
C LEU A 57 -2.40 7.39 12.54
N ARG A 58 -2.75 6.87 13.73
CA ARG A 58 -4.05 7.13 14.39
C ARG A 58 -4.17 8.56 14.92
N ASP A 59 -3.14 9.10 15.58
CA ASP A 59 -3.14 10.49 16.09
C ASP A 59 -1.85 11.25 15.74
N PRO A 60 -1.71 11.72 14.49
CA PRO A 60 -0.52 12.47 14.07
C PRO A 60 -0.40 13.83 14.78
N SER A 61 -1.49 14.35 15.36
CA SER A 61 -1.50 15.66 16.02
C SER A 61 -0.78 15.61 17.36
N LYS A 62 -0.91 14.50 18.10
CA LYS A 62 -0.21 14.27 19.37
C LYS A 62 1.31 14.33 19.19
N PHE A 63 1.82 13.68 18.14
CA PHE A 63 3.26 13.64 17.84
C PHE A 63 3.81 14.98 17.32
N GLN A 64 3.03 15.71 16.50
CA GLN A 64 3.44 17.03 16.03
C GLN A 64 3.54 18.06 17.15
N LYS A 65 2.65 18.02 18.16
CA LYS A 65 2.69 18.90 19.33
C LYS A 65 3.96 18.71 20.18
N LEU A 66 4.49 17.48 20.21
CA LEU A 66 5.73 17.13 20.89
C LEU A 66 6.99 17.43 20.04
N GLY A 67 6.82 17.97 18.82
CA GLY A 67 7.92 18.24 17.89
C GLY A 67 8.47 16.99 17.18
N GLY A 68 7.73 15.87 17.22
CA GLY A 68 8.10 14.63 16.56
C GLY A 68 8.07 14.76 15.03
N ARG A 69 9.09 14.23 14.36
CA ARG A 69 9.13 14.15 12.90
C ARG A 69 8.48 12.86 12.41
N ILE A 70 7.58 13.01 11.45
CA ILE A 70 6.84 11.91 10.84
C ILE A 70 7.77 11.08 9.94
N PRO A 71 7.93 9.76 10.18
CA PRO A 71 8.61 8.88 9.25
C PRO A 71 7.89 8.88 7.89
N ARG A 72 8.64 9.05 6.81
CA ARG A 72 8.06 9.13 5.45
C ARG A 72 7.85 7.76 4.79
N GLY A 73 8.43 6.71 5.38
CA GLY A 73 8.30 5.35 4.90
C GLY A 73 9.11 4.39 5.78
N VAL A 74 8.76 3.11 5.71
CA VAL A 74 9.43 2.02 6.42
C VAL A 74 9.90 0.99 5.40
N LEU A 75 11.12 0.51 5.54
CA LEU A 75 11.67 -0.57 4.72
C LEU A 75 11.77 -1.84 5.58
N MET A 76 11.01 -2.88 5.23
CA MET A 76 11.10 -4.18 5.90
C MET A 76 12.05 -5.09 5.12
N VAL A 77 13.06 -5.64 5.81
CA VAL A 77 14.10 -6.51 5.21
C VAL A 77 14.07 -7.89 5.84
N GLY A 78 14.33 -8.93 5.04
CA GLY A 78 14.46 -10.30 5.52
C GLY A 78 14.20 -11.34 4.44
N ASN A 79 14.45 -12.61 4.75
CA ASN A 79 14.28 -13.75 3.84
C ASN A 79 12.83 -13.88 3.31
N PRO A 80 12.58 -14.52 2.16
CA PRO A 80 11.22 -14.78 1.70
C PRO A 80 10.43 -15.59 2.75
N GLY A 81 9.13 -15.31 2.90
CA GLY A 81 8.25 -16.02 3.85
C GLY A 81 8.25 -15.51 5.29
N THR A 82 9.06 -14.52 5.66
CA THR A 82 9.14 -13.98 7.04
C THR A 82 8.02 -13.01 7.42
N GLY A 83 6.86 -13.06 6.77
CA GLY A 83 5.70 -12.26 7.18
C GLY A 83 5.75 -10.75 6.87
N LYS A 84 6.75 -10.20 6.16
CA LYS A 84 6.81 -8.76 5.83
C LYS A 84 5.53 -8.19 5.22
N THR A 85 4.99 -8.85 4.18
CA THR A 85 3.73 -8.41 3.54
C THR A 85 2.52 -8.64 4.44
N LEU A 86 2.56 -9.65 5.32
CA LEU A 86 1.50 -9.91 6.28
C LEU A 86 1.46 -8.81 7.35
N LEU A 87 2.63 -8.42 7.86
CA LEU A 87 2.79 -7.33 8.83
C LEU A 87 2.31 -5.99 8.23
N ALA A 88 2.67 -5.67 6.98
CA ALA A 88 2.15 -4.47 6.31
C ALA A 88 0.62 -4.43 6.21
N LYS A 89 -0.01 -5.58 5.96
CA LYS A 89 -1.48 -5.67 5.95
C LYS A 89 -2.07 -5.49 7.34
N ALA A 90 -1.47 -6.10 8.36
CA ALA A 90 -1.89 -5.92 9.75
C ALA A 90 -1.82 -4.46 10.19
N ILE A 91 -0.74 -3.74 9.87
CA ILE A 91 -0.60 -2.28 10.12
C ILE A 91 -1.76 -1.50 9.51
N ALA A 92 -2.08 -1.79 8.26
CA ALA A 92 -3.16 -1.12 7.55
C ALA A 92 -4.56 -1.52 8.04
N GLY A 93 -4.70 -2.61 8.79
CA GLY A 93 -5.96 -3.02 9.44
C GLY A 93 -6.10 -2.46 10.86
N GLU A 94 -5.00 -2.03 11.48
CA GLU A 94 -4.97 -1.45 12.80
C GLU A 94 -5.08 0.08 12.77
N ALA A 95 -4.54 0.74 11.75
CA ALA A 95 -4.61 2.20 11.64
C ALA A 95 -6.05 2.73 11.53
#